data_AF-A0A3D1XQM8-F1
#
_entry.id   AF-A0A3D1XQM8-F1
#
_cell.length_a   1.000
_cell.length_b   1.000
_cell.length_c   1.000
_cell.angle_alpha   90.00
_cell.angle_beta   90.00
_cell.angle_gamma   90.00
#
_symmetry.space_group_name_H-M   'P 1'
#
loop_
_entity.id
_entity.type
_entity.pdbx_description
1 polymer ?
#
loop_
_entity_poly.entity_id
_entity_poly.type
_entity_poly.pdbx_seq_one_letter_code
_entity_poly.pdbx_strand_id
1 'polypeptide(L)'
;MGNFLVIGGSGVMGQAAIKAVRKKFGSDANIIANWFGKEDPEFTVEGADKTIFGDISDKNCMDKIKSENTGHFDYMFYATALGEVGVPIKEAESESIAQSNRLSFDPISVLEEYFDIKTTVAYSTFYVIRHQLATYGAMGYSKEAIEKWTLEVGKSNHTCIRAGLFESQSSRGIKLLLRKSAKNPENIKDPLLKSYFSGKSSKEGIKEFEEGIFREEKEAYGDCRTNAEDLYQSHLILFESENPKFVNVCGKKIWLSDEPQLLKDYF
;
A
#
# COMPACT_ATOMS: atom_id res chain seq x y z
N MET A 1 5.09 -27.46 2.36
CA MET A 1 5.82 -26.37 3.04
C MET A 1 5.78 -25.19 2.07
N GLY A 2 5.15 -24.08 2.45
CA GLY A 2 4.97 -22.95 1.53
C GLY A 2 6.05 -21.90 1.71
N ASN A 3 6.46 -21.25 0.62
CA ASN A 3 7.47 -20.18 0.63
C ASN A 3 6.80 -18.83 0.35
N PHE A 4 7.10 -17.83 1.17
CA PHE A 4 6.46 -16.52 1.14
C PHE A 4 7.52 -15.42 1.12
N LEU A 5 7.39 -14.48 0.19
CA LEU A 5 8.23 -13.29 0.10
C LEU A 5 7.41 -12.07 0.52
N VAL A 6 7.90 -11.29 1.48
CA VAL A 6 7.22 -10.08 1.96
C VAL A 6 8.15 -8.88 1.79
N ILE A 7 7.91 -8.08 0.76
CA ILE A 7 8.63 -6.82 0.52
C ILE A 7 7.96 -5.71 1.33
N GLY A 8 8.75 -4.94 2.08
CA GLY A 8 8.22 -3.98 3.04
C GLY A 8 7.67 -4.63 4.31
N GLY A 9 8.29 -5.74 4.75
CA GLY A 9 7.84 -6.56 5.88
C GLY A 9 7.78 -5.85 7.23
N SER A 10 8.52 -4.75 7.41
CA SER A 10 8.48 -3.91 8.62
C SER A 10 7.27 -2.95 8.66
N GLY A 11 6.57 -2.78 7.55
CA GLY A 11 5.37 -1.94 7.47
C GLY A 11 4.12 -2.64 7.98
N VAL A 12 3.06 -1.86 8.26
CA VAL A 12 1.78 -2.38 8.79
C VAL A 12 1.16 -3.45 7.87
N MET A 13 1.19 -3.24 6.55
CA MET A 13 0.70 -4.22 5.58
C MET A 13 1.58 -5.48 5.52
N GLY A 14 2.91 -5.32 5.51
CA GLY A 14 3.84 -6.45 5.54
C GLY A 14 3.65 -7.31 6.79
N GLN A 15 3.48 -6.69 7.96
CA GLN A 15 3.18 -7.39 9.22
C GLN A 15 1.82 -8.09 9.19
N ALA A 16 0.79 -7.48 8.59
CA ALA A 16 -0.51 -8.13 8.41
C ALA A 16 -0.38 -9.39 7.54
N ALA A 17 0.38 -9.34 6.45
CA ALA A 17 0.67 -10.49 5.59
C ALA A 17 1.41 -11.60 6.36
N ILE A 18 2.49 -11.27 7.08
CA ILE A 18 3.28 -12.24 7.87
C ILE A 18 2.41 -12.94 8.90
N LYS A 19 1.62 -12.17 9.67
CA LYS A 19 0.68 -12.72 10.67
C LYS A 19 -0.35 -13.64 10.02
N ALA A 20 -0.89 -13.28 8.86
CA ALA A 20 -1.86 -14.09 8.13
C ALA A 20 -1.23 -15.39 7.60
N VAL A 21 0.00 -15.33 7.07
CA VAL A 21 0.74 -16.52 6.62
C VAL A 21 0.94 -17.48 7.78
N ARG A 22 1.44 -16.99 8.92
CA ARG A 22 1.63 -17.82 10.13
C ARG A 22 0.33 -18.44 10.61
N LYS A 23 -0.79 -17.71 10.55
CA LYS A 23 -2.10 -18.24 10.92
C LYS A 23 -2.58 -19.35 9.99
N LYS A 24 -2.45 -19.16 8.67
CA LYS A 24 -3.03 -20.06 7.66
C LYS A 24 -2.16 -21.29 7.39
N PHE A 25 -0.85 -21.11 7.36
CA PHE A 25 0.11 -22.12 6.92
C PHE A 25 0.99 -22.66 8.06
N GLY A 26 0.87 -22.10 9.26
CA GLY A 26 1.55 -22.58 10.46
C GLY A 26 3.03 -22.17 10.56
N SER A 27 3.73 -22.80 11.52
CA SER A 27 5.16 -22.58 11.77
C SER A 27 6.05 -23.04 10.63
N ASP A 28 5.58 -23.98 9.82
CA ASP A 28 6.38 -24.60 8.76
C ASP A 28 6.42 -23.77 7.47
N ALA A 29 5.64 -22.69 7.39
CA ALA A 29 5.79 -21.72 6.31
C ALA A 29 7.19 -21.08 6.37
N ASN A 30 7.87 -20.94 5.23
CA ASN A 30 9.13 -20.21 5.15
C ASN A 30 8.86 -18.77 4.68
N ILE A 31 9.15 -17.79 5.52
CA ILE A 31 8.90 -16.37 5.27
C ILE A 31 10.21 -15.62 5.17
N ILE A 32 10.50 -15.10 3.98
CA ILE A 32 11.59 -14.14 3.76
C ILE A 32 10.97 -12.74 3.71
N ALA A 33 11.35 -11.87 4.64
CA ALA A 33 10.90 -10.49 4.68
C ALA A 33 12.04 -9.53 4.27
N ASN A 34 11.77 -8.68 3.29
CA ASN A 34 12.62 -7.55 2.94
C ASN A 34 12.16 -6.28 3.66
N TRP A 35 13.13 -5.44 4.06
CA TRP A 35 12.87 -4.10 4.56
C TRP A 35 13.96 -3.12 4.11
N PHE A 36 13.62 -1.83 4.11
CA PHE A 36 14.52 -0.76 3.70
C PHE A 36 14.33 0.48 4.59
N GLY A 37 15.37 1.31 4.69
CA GLY A 37 15.40 2.48 5.57
C GLY A 37 16.80 2.73 6.13
N LYS A 38 16.88 3.22 7.37
CA LYS A 38 18.14 3.33 8.09
C LYS A 38 18.56 1.93 8.54
N GLU A 39 19.70 1.45 8.02
CA GLU A 39 20.21 0.13 8.36
C GLU A 39 20.40 -0.03 9.87
N ASP A 40 19.92 -1.16 10.37
CA ASP A 40 20.08 -1.61 11.74
C ASP A 40 20.39 -3.11 11.67
N PRO A 41 21.65 -3.51 11.90
CA PRO A 41 22.07 -4.91 11.81
C PRO A 41 21.37 -5.84 12.80
N GLU A 42 20.79 -5.32 13.88
CA GLU A 42 20.07 -6.11 14.89
C GLU A 42 18.57 -6.20 14.59
N PHE A 43 18.09 -5.43 13.61
CA PHE A 43 16.68 -5.44 13.26
C PHE A 43 16.27 -6.74 12.58
N THR A 44 15.21 -7.34 13.11
CA THR A 44 14.52 -8.48 12.51
C THR A 44 13.05 -8.13 12.31
N VAL A 45 12.49 -8.57 11.18
CA VAL A 45 11.06 -8.45 10.93
C VAL A 45 10.35 -9.53 11.74
N GLU A 46 9.51 -9.10 12.68
CA GLU A 46 8.77 -10.02 13.56
C GLU A 46 7.97 -11.05 12.73
N GLY A 47 8.09 -12.32 13.12
CA GLY A 47 7.40 -13.44 12.50
C GLY A 47 8.03 -13.97 11.20
N ALA A 48 9.03 -13.30 10.63
CA ALA A 48 9.78 -13.80 9.46
C ALA A 48 10.89 -14.79 9.88
N ASP A 49 11.20 -15.77 9.03
CA ASP A 49 12.34 -16.69 9.25
C ASP A 49 13.67 -16.05 8.84
N LYS A 50 13.60 -15.20 7.80
CA LYS A 50 14.75 -14.46 7.29
C LYS A 50 14.37 -12.99 7.08
N THR A 51 15.27 -12.11 7.50
CA THR A 51 15.14 -10.67 7.30
C THR A 51 16.28 -10.19 6.40
N ILE A 52 15.94 -9.57 5.26
CA ILE A 52 16.91 -9.03 4.31
C ILE A 52 16.76 -7.51 4.24
N PHE A 53 17.81 -6.80 4.66
CA PHE A 53 17.90 -5.36 4.44
C PHE A 53 18.38 -5.03 3.02
N GLY A 54 17.73 -4.07 2.37
CA GLY A 54 18.19 -3.51 1.11
C GLY A 54 17.07 -2.95 0.26
N ASP A 55 17.44 -2.08 -0.70
CA ASP A 55 16.53 -1.60 -1.73
C ASP A 55 16.16 -2.79 -2.63
N ILE A 56 14.87 -3.10 -2.72
CA ILE A 56 14.39 -4.25 -3.49
C ILE A 56 14.63 -4.09 -5.00
N SER A 57 14.85 -2.87 -5.47
CA SER A 57 15.24 -2.61 -6.86
C SER A 57 16.72 -2.89 -7.16
N ASP A 58 17.55 -3.09 -6.12
CA ASP A 58 18.95 -3.50 -6.28
C ASP A 58 19.05 -5.01 -6.51
N LYS A 59 19.72 -5.40 -7.59
CA LYS A 59 20.02 -6.80 -7.90
C LYS A 59 20.75 -7.50 -6.76
N ASN A 60 21.63 -6.83 -6.02
CA ASN A 60 22.30 -7.44 -4.88
C ASN A 60 21.31 -7.83 -3.77
N CYS A 61 20.25 -7.06 -3.56
CA CYS A 61 19.20 -7.39 -2.60
C CYS A 61 18.42 -8.62 -3.09
N MET A 62 18.04 -8.63 -4.37
CA MET A 62 17.34 -9.77 -4.99
C MET A 62 18.19 -11.05 -4.98
N ASP A 63 19.50 -10.95 -5.22
CA ASP A 63 20.45 -12.07 -5.17
C ASP A 63 20.54 -12.67 -3.76
N LYS A 64 20.55 -11.83 -2.72
CA LYS A 64 20.50 -12.31 -1.33
C LYS A 64 19.22 -13.09 -1.04
N ILE A 65 18.06 -12.56 -1.44
CA ILE A 65 16.77 -13.26 -1.30
C ILE A 65 16.81 -14.62 -2.02
N LYS A 66 17.34 -14.64 -3.26
CA LYS A 66 17.44 -15.86 -4.08
C LYS A 66 18.40 -16.90 -3.49
N SER A 67 19.45 -16.48 -2.79
CA SER A 67 20.35 -17.40 -2.09
C SER A 67 19.71 -18.06 -0.86
N GLU A 68 18.75 -17.39 -0.21
CA GLU A 68 18.00 -17.93 0.93
C GLU A 68 16.85 -18.84 0.50
N ASN A 69 16.25 -18.59 -0.68
CA ASN A 69 15.28 -19.49 -1.30
C ASN A 69 15.52 -19.57 -2.82
N THR A 70 16.00 -20.73 -3.28
CA THR A 70 16.19 -21.03 -4.71
C THR A 70 14.93 -21.63 -5.36
N GLY A 71 13.90 -21.95 -4.58
CA GLY A 71 12.66 -22.55 -5.04
C GLY A 71 11.55 -21.55 -5.34
N HIS A 72 10.40 -22.10 -5.66
CA HIS A 72 9.16 -21.38 -5.94
C HIS A 72 8.61 -20.66 -4.69
N PHE A 73 8.03 -19.47 -4.88
CA PHE A 73 7.25 -18.72 -3.90
C PHE A 73 5.75 -18.85 -4.18
N ASP A 74 4.97 -19.32 -3.20
CA ASP A 74 3.52 -19.39 -3.31
C ASP A 74 2.90 -17.99 -3.40
N TYR A 75 3.45 -17.06 -2.61
CA TYR A 75 3.05 -15.66 -2.59
C TYR A 75 4.24 -14.71 -2.49
N MET A 76 4.16 -13.61 -3.23
CA MET A 76 4.91 -12.39 -2.97
C MET A 76 3.95 -11.29 -2.55
N PHE A 77 4.20 -10.66 -1.39
CA PHE A 77 3.49 -9.48 -0.93
C PHE A 77 4.36 -8.25 -1.15
N TYR A 78 3.92 -7.33 -2.00
CA TYR A 78 4.67 -6.10 -2.33
C TYR A 78 4.12 -4.88 -1.58
N ALA A 79 4.49 -4.72 -0.31
CA ALA A 79 3.90 -3.73 0.60
C ALA A 79 4.62 -2.37 0.65
N THR A 80 5.32 -1.98 -0.43
CA THR A 80 5.96 -0.66 -0.50
C THR A 80 4.97 0.40 -1.00
N ALA A 81 5.08 1.62 -0.47
CA ALA A 81 4.25 2.75 -0.89
C ALA A 81 5.01 4.06 -0.67
N LEU A 82 5.72 4.50 -1.70
CA LEU A 82 6.55 5.71 -1.71
C LEU A 82 6.18 6.58 -2.92
N GLY A 83 6.05 7.88 -2.70
CA GLY A 83 5.67 8.81 -3.75
C GLY A 83 5.32 10.18 -3.16
N GLU A 84 5.18 11.17 -4.05
CA GLU A 84 4.72 12.49 -3.66
C GLU A 84 3.26 12.43 -3.21
N VAL A 85 2.98 13.08 -2.08
CA VAL A 85 1.66 13.21 -1.45
C VAL A 85 1.53 14.62 -0.86
N GLY A 86 0.35 14.98 -0.36
CA GLY A 86 0.05 16.31 0.18
C GLY A 86 -0.37 17.35 -0.87
N VAL A 87 -0.53 16.94 -2.13
CA VAL A 87 -1.04 17.74 -3.27
C VAL A 87 -2.16 16.98 -3.98
N PRO A 88 -3.05 17.66 -4.73
CA PRO A 88 -4.08 16.98 -5.52
C PRO A 88 -3.47 16.07 -6.58
N ILE A 89 -4.08 14.90 -6.82
CA ILE A 89 -3.62 13.94 -7.84
C ILE A 89 -3.60 14.60 -9.23
N LYS A 90 -4.62 15.40 -9.56
CA LYS A 90 -4.71 16.13 -10.83
C LYS A 90 -3.58 17.16 -11.06
N GLU A 91 -2.86 17.53 -10.00
CA GLU A 91 -1.74 18.48 -10.05
C GLU A 91 -0.38 17.77 -10.03
N ALA A 92 -0.34 16.43 -10.06
CA ALA A 92 0.92 15.70 -10.09
C ALA A 92 1.61 15.84 -11.45
N GLU A 93 2.88 16.23 -11.42
CA GLU A 93 3.70 16.40 -12.61
C GLU A 93 4.23 15.07 -13.14
N SER A 94 4.53 15.00 -14.44
CA SER A 94 4.98 13.75 -15.09
C SER A 94 6.25 13.17 -14.46
N GLU A 95 7.19 14.02 -14.03
CA GLU A 95 8.42 13.59 -13.34
C GLU A 95 8.11 12.97 -11.96
N SER A 96 7.22 13.59 -11.18
CA SER A 96 6.76 13.04 -9.90
C SER A 96 6.06 11.70 -10.08
N ILE A 97 5.24 11.55 -11.12
CA ILE A 97 4.55 10.30 -11.46
C ILE A 97 5.56 9.20 -11.80
N ALA A 98 6.52 9.49 -12.68
CA ALA A 98 7.57 8.54 -13.04
C ALA A 98 8.39 8.10 -11.81
N GLN A 99 8.78 9.05 -10.96
CA GLN A 99 9.51 8.76 -9.74
C GLN A 99 8.69 7.93 -8.74
N SER A 100 7.38 8.20 -8.60
CA SER A 100 6.48 7.43 -7.75
C SER A 100 6.36 5.98 -8.24
N ASN A 101 6.16 5.78 -9.54
CA ASN A 101 6.06 4.44 -10.13
C ASN A 101 7.35 3.64 -10.00
N ARG A 102 8.50 4.28 -10.22
CA ARG A 102 9.82 3.65 -10.04
C ARG A 102 10.00 3.01 -8.65
N LEU A 103 9.36 3.58 -7.63
CA LEU A 103 9.46 3.11 -6.25
C LEU A 103 8.32 2.17 -5.84
N SER A 104 7.11 2.38 -6.35
CA SER A 104 5.89 1.72 -5.85
C SER A 104 5.23 0.75 -6.82
N PHE A 105 5.63 0.74 -8.09
CA PHE A 105 4.98 -0.06 -9.13
C PHE A 105 5.98 -0.83 -9.98
N ASP A 106 6.94 -0.15 -10.61
CA ASP A 106 7.89 -0.77 -11.56
C ASP A 106 8.64 -1.98 -10.99
N PRO A 107 9.04 -2.03 -9.71
CA PRO A 107 9.74 -3.20 -9.17
C PRO A 107 8.90 -4.48 -9.18
N ILE A 108 7.56 -4.40 -9.20
CA ILE A 108 6.67 -5.57 -9.16
C ILE A 108 6.98 -6.51 -10.33
N SER A 109 6.93 -6.01 -11.57
CA SER A 109 7.18 -6.84 -12.76
C SER A 109 8.64 -7.33 -12.82
N VAL A 110 9.59 -6.54 -12.35
CA VAL A 110 11.01 -6.96 -12.27
C VAL A 110 11.15 -8.18 -11.33
N LEU A 111 10.46 -8.16 -10.19
CA LEU A 111 10.48 -9.26 -9.22
C LEU A 111 9.80 -10.51 -9.76
N GLU A 112 8.67 -10.37 -10.47
CA GLU A 112 7.99 -11.49 -11.13
C GLU A 112 8.84 -12.16 -12.20
N GLU A 113 9.64 -11.39 -12.93
CA GLU A 113 10.59 -11.96 -13.88
C GLU A 113 11.76 -12.65 -13.16
N TYR A 114 12.25 -12.05 -12.07
CA TYR A 114 13.44 -12.52 -11.37
C TYR A 114 13.23 -13.78 -10.51
N PHE A 115 12.07 -13.88 -9.87
CA PHE A 115 11.67 -14.97 -8.99
C PHE A 115 10.62 -15.87 -9.66
N ASP A 116 10.49 -17.10 -9.16
CA ASP A 116 9.40 -18.00 -9.52
C ASP A 116 8.27 -17.81 -8.50
N ILE A 117 7.21 -17.08 -8.88
CA ILE A 117 6.12 -16.65 -7.99
C ILE A 117 4.79 -17.12 -8.56
N LYS A 118 3.97 -17.78 -7.74
CA LYS A 118 2.61 -18.17 -8.13
C LYS A 118 1.61 -17.03 -8.02
N THR A 119 1.62 -16.28 -6.92
CA THR A 119 0.68 -15.16 -6.73
C THR A 119 1.41 -13.92 -6.24
N THR A 120 1.27 -12.81 -6.95
CA THR A 120 1.74 -11.51 -6.50
C THR A 120 0.58 -10.69 -5.93
N VAL A 121 0.74 -10.24 -4.69
CA VAL A 121 -0.21 -9.41 -3.97
C VAL A 121 0.35 -7.99 -3.85
N ALA A 122 -0.29 -7.05 -4.54
CA ALA A 122 0.00 -5.62 -4.45
C ALA A 122 -1.05 -4.89 -3.59
N TYR A 123 -0.78 -3.64 -3.23
CA TYR A 123 -1.66 -2.86 -2.35
C TYR A 123 -2.07 -1.54 -2.95
N SER A 124 -3.38 -1.32 -2.96
CA SER A 124 -4.04 -0.07 -3.32
C SER A 124 -4.80 0.48 -2.11
N THR A 125 -5.54 1.56 -2.34
CA THR A 125 -6.41 2.20 -1.36
C THR A 125 -7.63 2.77 -2.08
N PHE A 126 -8.58 3.32 -1.36
CA PHE A 126 -9.71 4.03 -1.96
C PHE A 126 -9.31 5.45 -2.35
N TYR A 127 -8.29 5.58 -3.21
CA TYR A 127 -7.66 6.87 -3.57
C TYR A 127 -8.57 7.78 -4.41
N VAL A 128 -9.72 7.26 -4.87
CA VAL A 128 -10.71 7.99 -5.67
C VAL A 128 -11.74 8.74 -4.85
N ILE A 129 -11.78 8.57 -3.51
CA ILE A 129 -12.63 9.42 -2.68
C ILE A 129 -12.07 10.85 -2.66
N ARG A 130 -12.96 11.83 -2.54
CA ARG A 130 -12.66 13.25 -2.75
C ARG A 130 -11.49 13.75 -1.91
N HIS A 131 -11.40 13.34 -0.65
CA HIS A 131 -10.29 13.74 0.22
C HIS A 131 -8.94 13.16 -0.26
N GLN A 132 -8.94 11.92 -0.74
CA GLN A 132 -7.70 11.30 -1.23
C GLN A 132 -7.29 11.88 -2.58
N LEU A 133 -8.25 12.17 -3.48
CA LEU A 133 -8.00 12.92 -4.72
C LEU A 133 -7.28 14.26 -4.45
N ALA A 134 -7.56 14.90 -3.32
CA ALA A 134 -6.95 16.17 -2.93
C ALA A 134 -5.54 16.03 -2.33
N THR A 135 -5.11 14.83 -1.91
CA THR A 135 -3.83 14.66 -1.17
C THR A 135 -2.91 13.57 -1.67
N TYR A 136 -3.32 12.70 -2.59
CA TYR A 136 -2.49 11.56 -2.98
C TYR A 136 -1.44 11.86 -4.05
N GLY A 137 -1.43 13.06 -4.64
CA GLY A 137 -0.41 13.48 -5.62
C GLY A 137 -0.05 12.40 -6.65
N ALA A 138 1.24 12.22 -6.89
CA ALA A 138 1.74 11.19 -7.81
C ALA A 138 1.45 9.75 -7.35
N MET A 139 1.32 9.52 -6.03
CA MET A 139 1.02 8.18 -5.49
C MET A 139 -0.33 7.67 -5.97
N GLY A 140 -1.29 8.57 -6.27
CA GLY A 140 -2.57 8.21 -6.89
C GLY A 140 -2.40 7.46 -8.22
N TYR A 141 -1.46 7.91 -9.07
CA TYR A 141 -1.16 7.24 -10.34
C TYR A 141 -0.48 5.89 -10.15
N SER A 142 0.38 5.75 -9.14
CA SER A 142 0.96 4.45 -8.80
C SER A 142 -0.09 3.46 -8.31
N LYS A 143 -1.13 3.93 -7.59
CA LYS A 143 -2.25 3.07 -7.19
C LYS A 143 -3.11 2.70 -8.39
N GLU A 144 -3.38 3.61 -9.31
CA GLU A 144 -4.05 3.28 -10.57
C GLU A 144 -3.24 2.28 -11.42
N ALA A 145 -1.92 2.41 -11.47
CA ALA A 145 -1.06 1.46 -12.20
C ALA A 145 -1.18 0.05 -11.61
N ILE A 146 -1.17 -0.09 -10.28
CA ILE A 146 -1.41 -1.37 -9.59
C ILE A 146 -2.81 -1.92 -9.90
N GLU A 147 -3.84 -1.07 -9.89
CA GLU A 147 -5.23 -1.45 -10.19
C GLU A 147 -5.34 -2.02 -11.62
N LYS A 148 -4.70 -1.38 -12.60
CA LYS A 148 -4.66 -1.84 -13.99
C LYS A 148 -3.88 -3.15 -14.13
N TRP A 149 -2.68 -3.21 -13.55
CA TRP A 149 -1.81 -4.39 -13.55
C TRP A 149 -2.50 -5.63 -12.94
N THR A 150 -3.33 -5.44 -11.92
CA THR A 150 -4.10 -6.52 -11.28
C THR A 150 -5.01 -7.28 -12.27
N LEU A 151 -5.41 -6.63 -13.37
CA LEU A 151 -6.25 -7.23 -14.40
C LEU A 151 -5.46 -7.83 -15.57
N GLU A 152 -4.17 -7.54 -15.66
CA GLU A 152 -3.31 -8.05 -16.72
C GLU A 152 -3.00 -9.53 -16.49
N VAL A 153 -2.85 -10.27 -17.58
CA VAL A 153 -2.33 -11.65 -17.51
C VAL A 153 -0.81 -11.57 -17.40
N GLY A 154 -0.27 -12.07 -16.29
CA GLY A 154 1.16 -12.11 -16.05
C GLY A 154 1.71 -13.51 -15.88
N LYS A 155 2.99 -13.58 -15.52
CA LYS A 155 3.70 -14.82 -15.17
C LYS A 155 3.20 -15.40 -13.85
N SER A 156 2.69 -14.56 -12.96
CA SER A 156 2.01 -14.94 -11.72
C SER A 156 0.52 -14.57 -11.78
N ASN A 157 -0.26 -15.07 -10.83
CA ASN A 157 -1.60 -14.55 -10.56
C ASN A 157 -1.49 -13.19 -9.87
N HIS A 158 -2.20 -12.19 -10.37
CA HIS A 158 -2.22 -10.86 -9.78
C HIS A 158 -3.42 -10.67 -8.86
N THR A 159 -3.17 -10.21 -7.64
CA THR A 159 -4.20 -9.83 -6.67
C THR A 159 -3.85 -8.48 -6.06
N CYS A 160 -4.86 -7.68 -5.74
CA CYS A 160 -4.68 -6.43 -5.03
C CYS A 160 -5.54 -6.35 -3.77
N ILE A 161 -4.94 -5.95 -2.65
CA ILE A 161 -5.68 -5.56 -1.45
C ILE A 161 -5.87 -4.04 -1.46
N ARG A 162 -7.12 -3.58 -1.43
CA ARG A 162 -7.48 -2.17 -1.27
C ARG A 162 -7.85 -1.88 0.18
N ALA A 163 -7.12 -0.98 0.81
CA ALA A 163 -7.41 -0.60 2.20
C ALA A 163 -7.97 0.81 2.32
N GLY A 164 -8.92 0.97 3.23
CA GLY A 164 -9.31 2.27 3.78
C GLY A 164 -8.19 2.90 4.59
N LEU A 165 -8.41 4.12 5.09
CA LEU A 165 -7.41 4.88 5.80
C LEU A 165 -7.02 4.17 7.10
N PHE A 166 -5.72 3.91 7.24
CA PHE A 166 -5.10 3.39 8.45
C PHE A 166 -3.83 4.18 8.79
N GLU A 167 -3.40 4.09 10.05
CA GLU A 167 -2.17 4.75 10.52
C GLU A 167 -0.94 4.01 9.97
N SER A 168 -0.10 4.73 9.22
CA SER A 168 1.09 4.23 8.53
C SER A 168 2.13 5.33 8.37
N GLN A 169 3.35 4.99 7.91
CA GLN A 169 4.36 6.00 7.63
C GLN A 169 3.90 6.97 6.53
N SER A 170 3.19 6.47 5.51
CA SER A 170 2.66 7.30 4.42
C SER A 170 1.56 8.24 4.93
N SER A 171 0.61 7.77 5.76
CA SER A 171 -0.43 8.65 6.33
C SER A 171 0.14 9.68 7.32
N ARG A 172 1.20 9.33 8.05
CA ARG A 172 2.00 10.30 8.84
C ARG A 172 2.67 11.34 7.96
N GLY A 173 3.26 10.92 6.83
CA GLY A 173 3.85 11.82 5.83
C GLY A 173 2.85 12.84 5.30
N ILE A 174 1.65 12.38 4.90
CA ILE A 174 0.55 13.27 4.48
C ILE A 174 0.20 14.26 5.58
N LYS A 175 -0.03 13.78 6.82
CA LYS A 175 -0.34 14.65 7.96
C LYS A 175 0.74 15.71 8.16
N LEU A 176 2.02 15.37 8.04
CA LEU A 176 3.13 16.33 8.16
C LEU A 176 3.14 17.38 7.05
N LEU A 177 2.92 16.97 5.80
CA LEU A 177 2.86 17.91 4.66
C LEU A 177 1.65 18.84 4.77
N LEU A 178 0.49 18.32 5.15
CA LEU A 178 -0.69 19.14 5.43
C LEU A 178 -0.44 20.15 6.56
N ARG A 179 0.28 19.78 7.64
CA ARG A 179 0.69 20.76 8.69
C ARG A 179 1.54 21.88 8.12
N LYS A 180 2.43 21.58 7.17
CA LYS A 180 3.30 22.58 6.53
C LYS A 180 2.48 23.52 5.66
N SER A 181 1.57 22.99 4.84
CA SER A 181 0.65 23.78 4.01
C SER A 181 -0.28 24.66 4.83
N ALA A 182 -0.77 24.17 5.97
CA ALA A 182 -1.62 24.91 6.90
C ALA A 182 -0.97 26.17 7.51
N LYS A 183 0.36 26.33 7.42
CA LYS A 183 1.04 27.56 7.86
C LYS A 183 0.80 28.74 6.92
N ASN A 184 0.48 28.46 5.66
CA ASN A 184 0.24 29.45 4.60
C ASN A 184 -1.04 29.05 3.83
N PRO A 185 -2.22 29.05 4.48
CA PRO A 185 -3.46 28.51 3.90
C PRO A 185 -3.91 29.25 2.63
N GLU A 186 -3.46 30.48 2.42
CA GLU A 186 -3.65 31.25 1.19
C GLU A 186 -3.02 30.59 -0.05
N ASN A 187 -1.97 29.79 0.14
CA ASN A 187 -1.27 29.06 -0.93
C ASN A 187 -1.91 27.69 -1.23
N ILE A 188 -2.89 27.26 -0.44
CA ILE A 188 -3.63 26.02 -0.72
C ILE A 188 -4.59 26.29 -1.87
N LYS A 189 -4.31 25.70 -3.04
CA LYS A 189 -5.13 25.85 -4.25
C LYS A 189 -6.42 25.05 -4.19
N ASP A 190 -6.37 23.85 -3.63
CA ASP A 190 -7.53 22.97 -3.56
C ASP A 190 -8.59 23.51 -2.59
N PRO A 191 -9.83 23.76 -3.05
CA PRO A 191 -10.87 24.36 -2.21
C PRO A 191 -11.28 23.49 -1.01
N LEU A 192 -11.26 22.16 -1.16
CA LEU A 192 -11.58 21.24 -0.06
C LEU A 192 -10.52 21.37 1.03
N LEU A 193 -9.24 21.22 0.67
CA LEU A 193 -8.14 21.39 1.63
C LEU A 193 -8.14 22.78 2.26
N LYS A 194 -8.32 23.83 1.47
CA LYS A 194 -8.36 25.21 1.97
C LYS A 194 -9.46 25.41 3.01
N SER A 195 -10.61 24.75 2.85
CA SER A 195 -11.73 24.84 3.80
C SER A 195 -11.41 24.28 5.20
N TYR A 196 -10.47 23.33 5.30
CA TYR A 196 -10.06 22.75 6.58
C TYR A 196 -9.02 23.59 7.33
N PHE A 197 -8.28 24.45 6.62
CA PHE A 197 -7.18 25.21 7.21
C PHE A 197 -7.43 26.72 7.32
N SER A 198 -8.39 27.26 6.56
CA SER A 198 -8.72 28.68 6.61
C SER A 198 -9.33 29.06 7.96
N GLY A 199 -8.67 29.95 8.71
CA GLY A 199 -9.14 30.41 10.02
C GLY A 199 -9.08 29.37 11.14
N LYS A 200 -8.42 28.22 10.90
CA LYS A 200 -8.32 27.10 11.85
C LYS A 200 -6.87 26.79 12.20
N SER A 201 -6.66 26.16 13.35
CA SER A 201 -5.33 25.66 13.69
C SER A 201 -4.97 24.45 12.83
N SER A 202 -3.67 24.21 12.57
CA SER A 202 -3.24 23.04 11.80
C SER A 202 -3.65 21.70 12.44
N LYS A 203 -3.69 21.65 13.77
CA LYS A 203 -4.15 20.47 14.53
C LYS A 203 -5.64 20.20 14.31
N GLU A 204 -6.45 21.24 14.38
CA GLU A 204 -7.90 21.15 14.14
C GLU A 204 -8.19 20.77 12.70
N GLY A 205 -7.58 21.45 11.72
CA GLY A 205 -7.79 21.17 10.30
C GLY A 205 -7.43 19.73 9.91
N ILE A 206 -6.33 19.17 10.45
CA ILE A 206 -5.97 17.76 10.18
C ILE A 206 -6.96 16.79 10.78
N LYS A 207 -7.40 17.05 12.02
CA LYS A 207 -8.39 16.19 12.66
C LYS A 207 -9.68 16.19 11.85
N GLU A 208 -10.17 17.35 11.45
CA GLU A 208 -11.39 17.46 10.65
C GLU A 208 -11.25 16.88 9.24
N PHE A 209 -10.09 17.03 8.61
CA PHE A 209 -9.80 16.42 7.31
C PHE A 209 -9.80 14.88 7.41
N GLU A 210 -9.20 14.32 8.45
CA GLU A 210 -9.20 12.87 8.71
C GLU A 210 -10.62 12.36 9.01
N GLU A 211 -11.41 13.08 9.81
CA GLU A 211 -12.85 12.77 10.00
C GLU A 211 -13.67 12.92 8.71
N GLY A 212 -13.25 13.79 7.79
CA GLY A 212 -13.80 13.92 6.45
C GLY A 212 -13.60 12.64 5.63
N ILE A 213 -12.37 12.09 5.62
CA ILE A 213 -12.06 10.81 4.99
C ILE A 213 -12.92 9.69 5.57
N PHE A 214 -13.00 9.57 6.90
CA PHE A 214 -13.79 8.51 7.54
C PHE A 214 -15.28 8.59 7.21
N ARG A 215 -15.82 9.80 7.07
CA ARG A 215 -17.22 9.99 6.66
C ARG A 215 -17.44 9.54 5.22
N GLU A 216 -16.57 9.92 4.30
CA GLU A 216 -16.65 9.48 2.90
C GLU A 216 -16.49 7.97 2.76
N GLU A 217 -15.56 7.37 3.50
CA GLU A 217 -15.41 5.91 3.54
C GLU A 217 -16.67 5.22 4.04
N LYS A 218 -17.25 5.72 5.13
CA LYS A 218 -18.48 5.17 5.69
C LYS A 218 -19.67 5.33 4.73
N GLU A 219 -19.77 6.45 4.04
CA GLU A 219 -20.82 6.70 3.05
C GLU A 219 -20.66 5.84 1.79
N ALA A 220 -19.44 5.73 1.26
CA ALA A 220 -19.16 5.00 0.02
C ALA A 220 -19.09 3.48 0.22
N TYR A 221 -18.49 3.04 1.32
CA TYR A 221 -18.14 1.63 1.54
C TYR A 221 -18.87 1.01 2.73
N GLY A 222 -19.53 1.79 3.58
CA GLY A 222 -20.36 1.31 4.69
C GLY A 222 -19.64 1.16 6.03
N ASP A 223 -18.32 1.37 6.08
CA ASP A 223 -17.51 1.39 7.31
C ASP A 223 -16.24 2.24 7.09
N CYS A 224 -15.43 2.46 8.13
CA CYS A 224 -14.23 3.32 8.08
C CYS A 224 -13.25 2.99 9.21
N ARG A 225 -12.12 3.71 9.30
CA ARG A 225 -11.11 3.58 10.37
C ARG A 225 -10.47 2.19 10.42
N THR A 226 -10.00 1.75 9.25
CA THR A 226 -9.26 0.50 9.11
C THR A 226 -8.07 0.46 10.06
N ASN A 227 -7.89 -0.66 10.77
CA ASN A 227 -6.78 -0.89 11.67
C ASN A 227 -5.99 -2.17 11.29
N ALA A 228 -4.90 -2.45 12.00
CA ALA A 228 -4.02 -3.57 11.69
C ALA A 228 -4.71 -4.95 11.75
N GLU A 229 -5.72 -5.13 12.60
CA GLU A 229 -6.49 -6.38 12.66
C GLU A 229 -7.36 -6.54 11.41
N ASP A 230 -8.03 -5.47 10.96
CA ASP A 230 -8.84 -5.51 9.73
C ASP A 230 -7.99 -5.87 8.51
N LEU A 231 -6.78 -5.29 8.42
CA LEU A 231 -5.80 -5.62 7.38
C LEU A 231 -5.37 -7.08 7.46
N TYR A 232 -5.11 -7.61 8.66
CA TYR A 232 -4.79 -9.01 8.84
C TYR A 232 -5.95 -9.93 8.39
N GLN A 233 -7.20 -9.57 8.73
CA GLN A 233 -8.39 -10.32 8.30
C GLN A 233 -8.54 -10.31 6.77
N SER A 234 -8.22 -9.21 6.09
CA SER A 234 -8.29 -9.17 4.61
C SER A 234 -7.31 -10.14 3.95
N HIS A 235 -6.13 -10.36 4.55
CA HIS A 235 -5.19 -11.38 4.07
C HIS A 235 -5.69 -12.80 4.31
N LEU A 236 -6.43 -13.06 5.38
CA LEU A 236 -7.07 -14.37 5.58
C LEU A 236 -8.14 -14.63 4.52
N ILE A 237 -8.98 -13.64 4.22
CA ILE A 237 -9.96 -13.71 3.13
C ILE A 237 -9.27 -13.96 1.79
N LEU A 238 -8.13 -13.31 1.52
CA LEU A 238 -7.32 -13.58 0.33
C LEU A 238 -6.94 -15.07 0.23
N PHE A 239 -6.48 -15.70 1.31
CA PHE A 239 -6.11 -17.11 1.32
C PHE A 239 -7.29 -18.10 1.28
N GLU A 240 -8.49 -17.64 1.60
CA GLU A 240 -9.71 -18.45 1.57
C GLU A 240 -10.46 -18.34 0.24
N SER A 241 -10.13 -17.34 -0.56
CA SER A 241 -10.76 -17.06 -1.85
C SER A 241 -9.99 -17.72 -2.99
N GLU A 242 -10.71 -18.18 -4.01
CA GLU A 242 -10.09 -18.76 -5.21
C GLU A 242 -9.70 -17.64 -6.19
N ASN A 243 -8.40 -17.27 -6.20
CA ASN A 243 -7.80 -16.27 -7.07
C ASN A 243 -8.58 -14.93 -7.14
N PRO A 244 -8.81 -14.25 -6.00
CA PRO A 244 -9.51 -12.97 -6.02
C PRO A 244 -8.69 -11.92 -6.78
N LYS A 245 -9.34 -11.10 -7.60
CA LYS A 245 -8.69 -9.92 -8.21
C LYS A 245 -8.46 -8.84 -7.17
N PHE A 246 -9.54 -8.39 -6.53
CA PHE A 246 -9.47 -7.37 -5.50
C PHE A 246 -10.09 -7.86 -4.19
N VAL A 247 -9.34 -7.69 -3.11
CA VAL A 247 -9.83 -7.83 -1.74
C VAL A 247 -9.91 -6.44 -1.14
N ASN A 248 -11.11 -5.96 -0.88
CA ASN A 248 -11.35 -4.64 -0.34
C ASN A 248 -11.51 -4.73 1.18
N VAL A 249 -10.91 -3.81 1.92
CA VAL A 249 -11.06 -3.69 3.37
C VAL A 249 -11.24 -2.22 3.77
N CYS A 250 -12.40 -1.89 4.34
CA CYS A 250 -12.71 -0.57 4.85
C CYS A 250 -13.35 -0.72 6.23
N GLY A 251 -12.71 -0.22 7.28
CA GLY A 251 -13.04 -0.62 8.64
C GLY A 251 -13.05 -2.15 8.76
N LYS A 252 -14.09 -2.71 9.38
CA LYS A 252 -14.28 -4.16 9.53
C LYS A 252 -14.88 -4.84 8.30
N LYS A 253 -15.38 -4.05 7.33
CA LYS A 253 -16.02 -4.60 6.15
C LYS A 253 -14.96 -5.08 5.16
N ILE A 254 -15.04 -6.36 4.80
CA ILE A 254 -14.20 -6.98 3.78
C ILE A 254 -15.09 -7.57 2.68
N TRP A 255 -14.75 -7.31 1.41
CA TRP A 255 -15.49 -7.85 0.27
C TRP A 255 -14.60 -8.01 -0.97
N LEU A 256 -14.98 -8.91 -1.87
CA LEU A 256 -14.30 -9.12 -3.15
C LEU A 256 -14.91 -8.26 -4.25
N SER A 257 -14.11 -7.89 -5.24
CA SER A 257 -14.58 -7.21 -6.45
C SER A 257 -13.65 -7.48 -7.64
N ASP A 258 -14.10 -7.13 -8.83
CA ASP A 258 -13.37 -7.37 -10.08
C ASP A 258 -13.03 -6.10 -10.89
N GLU A 259 -13.69 -4.99 -10.58
CA GLU A 259 -13.54 -3.73 -11.31
C GLU A 259 -12.43 -2.86 -10.71
N PRO A 260 -11.54 -2.27 -11.52
CA PRO A 260 -10.46 -1.41 -11.06
C PRO A 260 -10.98 -0.01 -10.69
N GLN A 261 -10.25 0.70 -9.83
CA GLN A 261 -10.41 2.15 -9.69
C GLN A 261 -9.60 2.84 -10.80
N LEU A 262 -10.22 3.76 -11.55
CA LEU A 262 -9.55 4.51 -12.63
C LEU A 262 -9.75 6.01 -12.42
N LEU A 263 -8.65 6.77 -12.41
CA LEU A 263 -8.64 8.22 -12.18
C LEU A 263 -9.46 8.99 -13.22
N LYS A 264 -9.48 8.51 -14.48
CA LYS A 264 -10.26 9.13 -15.57
C LYS A 264 -11.76 9.24 -15.27
N ASP A 265 -12.28 8.43 -14.34
CA ASP A 265 -13.70 8.41 -14.00
C ASP A 265 -14.04 9.45 -12.90
N TYR A 266 -13.02 10.13 -12.35
CA TYR A 266 -13.12 11.10 -11.25
C TYR A 266 -12.52 12.47 -11.59
N PHE A 267 -12.10 12.66 -12.85
CA PHE A 267 -11.57 13.91 -13.41
C PHE A 267 -12.48 14.47 -14.51
#